data_AF-A0A9E5FQF1-F1
#
_entry.id   AF-A0A9E5FQF1-F1
#
_cell.length_a   1.000
_cell.length_b   1.000
_cell.length_c   1.000
_cell.angle_alpha   90.00
_cell.angle_beta   90.00
_cell.angle_gamma   90.00
#
_symmetry.space_group_name_H-M   'P 1'
#
loop_
_entity.id
_entity.type
_entity.pdbx_description
1 polymer ?
#
loop_
_entity_poly.entity_id
_entity_poly.type
_entity_poly.pdbx_seq_one_letter_code
_entity_poly.pdbx_strand_id
1 'polypeptide(L)' 'MQDFYDSIKQLAAGQVYAIVAPVNAQYPTLVYTPIDQTNVASLDGPNQLRRSRVQVDAYARTLVACEQLQGKTSWLA' A
#
# COMPACT_ATOMS: atom_id res chain seq x y z
N MET A 1 -0.47 -1.92 -10.72
CA MET A 1 -1.20 -1.58 -9.47
C MET A 1 -1.78 -2.84 -8.83
N GLN A 2 -2.38 -3.75 -9.62
CA GLN A 2 -2.80 -5.09 -9.16
C GLN A 2 -1.63 -5.87 -8.52
N ASP A 3 -0.47 -5.93 -9.18
CA ASP A 3 0.70 -6.68 -8.67
C ASP A 3 1.21 -6.13 -7.33
N PHE A 4 1.17 -4.80 -7.15
CA PHE A 4 1.51 -4.16 -5.88
C PHE A 4 0.50 -4.55 -4.79
N TYR A 5 -0.79 -4.49 -5.10
CA TYR A 5 -1.86 -4.88 -4.18
C TYR A 5 -1.75 -6.35 -3.77
N ASP A 6 -1.46 -7.25 -4.71
CA ASP A 6 -1.29 -8.67 -4.43
C ASP A 6 -0.04 -8.94 -3.57
N SER A 7 1.04 -8.19 -3.81
CA SER A 7 2.27 -8.27 -3.01
C SER A 7 2.04 -7.82 -1.56
N ILE A 8 1.38 -6.68 -1.33
CA ILE A 8 1.05 -6.23 0.04
C ILE A 8 0.04 -7.16 0.72
N LYS A 9 -0.87 -7.78 -0.05
CA LYS A 9 -1.81 -8.77 0.45
C LYS A 9 -1.11 -10.02 0.96
N GLN A 10 -0.07 -10.48 0.29
CA GLN A 10 0.76 -11.59 0.78
C GLN A 10 1.49 -11.22 2.08
N LEU A 11 2.05 -10.01 2.17
CA LEU A 11 2.76 -9.53 3.36
C LEU A 11 1.87 -9.46 4.61
N ALA A 12 0.61 -9.08 4.45
CA ALA A 12 -0.35 -8.95 5.54
C ALA A 12 -1.19 -10.22 5.78
N ALA A 13 -0.80 -11.37 5.25
CA ALA A 13 -1.59 -12.62 5.34
C ALA A 13 -3.06 -12.43 4.89
N GLY A 14 -3.30 -11.58 3.90
CA GLY A 14 -4.64 -11.24 3.40
C GLY A 14 -5.36 -10.13 4.16
N GLN A 15 -4.81 -9.62 5.26
CA GLN A 15 -5.40 -8.54 6.06
C GLN A 15 -5.02 -7.17 5.50
N VAL A 16 -5.56 -6.86 4.30
CA VAL A 16 -5.43 -5.55 3.67
C VAL A 16 -6.80 -4.90 3.62
N TYR A 17 -6.92 -3.72 4.19
CA TYR A 17 -8.16 -2.95 4.21
C TYR A 17 -8.01 -1.65 3.46
N ALA A 18 -9.09 -1.18 2.84
CA ALA A 18 -9.12 0.15 2.26
C ALA A 18 -9.58 1.15 3.32
N ILE A 19 -8.87 2.29 3.43
CA ILE A 19 -9.24 3.45 4.27
C ILE A 19 -9.15 3.20 5.79
N VAL A 20 -9.74 2.13 6.32
CA VAL A 20 -9.70 1.81 7.75
C VAL A 20 -9.74 0.30 7.99
N ALA A 21 -8.98 -0.17 8.98
CA ALA A 21 -9.07 -1.54 9.47
C ALA A 21 -10.22 -1.65 10.49
N PRO A 22 -11.00 -2.74 10.48
CA PRO A 22 -12.05 -2.98 11.47
C PRO A 22 -11.45 -3.23 12.87
N VAL A 23 -12.24 -2.97 13.92
CA VAL A 23 -11.78 -3.07 15.33
C VAL A 23 -11.30 -4.48 15.70
N ASN A 24 -11.80 -5.51 15.01
CA ASN A 24 -11.43 -6.92 15.21
C ASN A 24 -10.42 -7.45 14.17
N ALA A 25 -9.76 -6.57 13.41
CA ALA A 25 -8.74 -6.94 12.43
C ALA A 25 -7.63 -7.78 13.08
N GLN A 26 -7.16 -8.79 12.36
CA GLN A 26 -6.06 -9.63 12.82
C GLN A 26 -4.74 -9.02 12.37
N TYR A 27 -3.76 -9.00 13.28
CA TYR A 27 -2.42 -8.50 12.97
C TYR A 27 -1.51 -9.62 12.44
N PRO A 28 -0.58 -9.31 11.51
CA PRO A 28 -0.31 -8.00 10.93
C PRO A 28 -1.37 -7.56 9.91
N THR A 29 -1.65 -6.25 9.86
CA THR A 29 -2.63 -5.64 8.94
C THR A 29 -1.98 -4.48 8.19
N LEU A 30 -2.37 -4.29 6.93
CA LEU A 30 -2.06 -3.09 6.15
C LEU A 30 -3.33 -2.34 5.79
N VAL A 31 -3.31 -1.00 5.89
CA VAL A 31 -4.38 -0.15 5.36
C VAL A 31 -3.86 0.56 4.11
N TYR A 32 -4.50 0.30 2.99
CA TYR A 32 -4.18 0.89 1.69
C TYR A 32 -5.15 2.03 1.39
N THR A 33 -4.64 3.25 1.33
CA THR A 33 -5.46 4.45 1.09
C THR A 33 -4.95 5.18 -0.15
N PRO A 34 -5.73 5.21 -1.25
CA PRO A 34 -5.42 6.06 -2.39
C PRO A 34 -5.42 7.53 -1.98
N ILE A 35 -4.34 8.26 -2.28
CA ILE A 35 -4.21 9.69 -1.94
C ILE A 35 -4.61 10.55 -3.13
N ASP A 36 -3.98 10.32 -4.28
CA ASP A 36 -4.11 11.19 -5.45
C ASP A 36 -3.75 10.44 -6.73
N GLN A 37 -4.36 10.84 -7.83
CA GLN A 37 -4.09 10.33 -9.16
C GLN A 37 -4.05 11.49 -10.14
N THR A 38 -2.84 11.90 -10.52
CA THR A 38 -2.64 13.00 -11.45
C THR A 38 -2.20 12.47 -12.81
N ASN A 39 -2.86 12.92 -13.88
CA ASN A 39 -2.33 12.74 -15.23
C ASN A 39 -1.18 13.72 -15.44
N VAL A 40 -0.04 13.22 -15.85
CA VAL A 40 1.17 13.98 -16.13
C VAL A 40 1.35 13.99 -17.64
N ALA A 41 1.53 15.20 -18.20
CA ALA A 41 1.87 15.34 -19.60
C ALA A 41 3.27 14.77 -19.85
N SER A 42 3.40 13.83 -20.79
CA SER A 42 4.70 13.38 -21.26
C SER A 42 5.30 14.42 -22.20
N LEU A 43 6.62 14.63 -22.11
CA LEU A 43 7.37 15.45 -23.06
C LEU A 43 7.53 14.73 -24.42
N ASP A 44 7.44 13.40 -24.43
CA ASP A 44 7.89 12.56 -25.55
C ASP A 44 6.75 11.98 -26.42
N GLY A 45 5.50 12.44 -26.25
CA GLY A 45 4.39 12.05 -27.13
C GLY A 45 3.03 11.88 -26.43
N PRO A 46 2.01 11.37 -27.15
CA PRO A 46 0.60 11.35 -26.71
C PRO A 46 0.29 10.39 -25.54
N ASN A 47 1.31 9.81 -24.90
CA ASN A 47 1.12 8.93 -23.75
C ASN A 47 0.78 9.76 -22.51
N GLN A 48 -0.43 9.58 -22.00
CA GLN A 48 -0.82 10.09 -20.69
C GLN A 48 -0.08 9.29 -19.62
N LEU A 49 0.98 9.87 -19.04
CA LEU A 49 1.59 9.30 -17.84
C LEU A 49 0.63 9.53 -16.68
N ARG A 50 0.50 8.57 -15.77
CA ARG A 50 -0.36 8.70 -14.58
C ARG A 50 0.47 8.51 -13.34
N ARG A 51 0.55 9.55 -12.51
CA ARG A 51 1.14 9.49 -11.18
C ARG A 51 0.06 9.11 -10.19
N SER A 52 0.09 7.86 -9.72
CA SER A 52 -0.76 7.41 -8.62
C SER A 52 0.00 7.50 -7.30
N ARG A 53 -0.62 8.08 -6.27
CA ARG A 53 -0.09 8.18 -4.91
C ARG A 53 -1.00 7.40 -3.97
N VAL A 54 -0.38 6.61 -3.10
CA VAL A 54 -1.07 5.76 -2.13
C VAL A 54 -0.35 5.86 -0.80
N GLN A 55 -1.10 5.81 0.29
CA GLN A 55 -0.58 5.60 1.63
C GLN A 55 -0.77 4.13 1.98
N VAL A 56 0.25 3.53 2.59
CA VAL A 56 0.14 2.18 3.16
C VAL A 56 0.53 2.27 4.63
N ASP A 57 -0.45 2.12 5.51
CA ASP A 57 -0.24 2.14 6.94
C ASP A 57 -0.05 0.71 7.46
N ALA A 58 1.05 0.49 8.18
CA ALA A 58 1.38 -0.81 8.77
C ALA A 58 0.93 -0.87 10.23
N TYR A 59 0.22 -1.94 10.58
CA TYR A 59 -0.18 -2.20 11.96
C TYR A 59 0.22 -3.61 12.38
N ALA A 60 0.83 -3.71 13.56
CA ALA A 60 1.24 -4.97 14.17
C ALA A 60 1.12 -4.92 15.70
N ARG A 61 1.24 -6.09 16.35
CA ARG A 61 1.14 -6.21 17.82
C ARG A 61 2.37 -5.68 18.55
N THR A 62 3.51 -5.58 17.88
CA THR A 62 4.77 -5.10 18.46
C THR A 62 5.42 -4.10 17.52
N LEU A 63 6.21 -3.18 18.08
CA LEU A 63 6.96 -2.18 17.31
C LEU A 63 7.88 -2.83 16.29
N VAL A 64 8.67 -3.83 16.70
CA VAL A 64 9.60 -4.55 15.82
C VAL A 64 8.88 -5.21 14.65
N ALA A 65 7.72 -5.83 14.87
CA ALA A 65 6.94 -6.44 13.79
C ALA A 65 6.38 -5.37 12.85
N CYS A 66 6.02 -4.21 13.37
CA CYS A 66 5.53 -3.08 12.58
C CYS A 66 6.63 -2.51 11.67
N GLU A 67 7.83 -2.30 12.21
CA GLU A 67 9.00 -1.83 11.46
C GLU A 67 9.41 -2.82 10.36
N GLN A 68 9.40 -4.12 10.67
CA GLN A 68 9.67 -5.17 9.69
C GLN A 68 8.63 -5.20 8.57
N LEU A 69 7.35 -5.03 8.91
CA LEU A 69 6.26 -4.98 7.93
C LEU A 69 6.40 -3.75 7.03
N GLN A 70 6.63 -2.58 7.62
CA GLN A 70 6.86 -1.33 6.89
C GLN A 70 8.08 -1.44 5.95
N GLY A 71 9.18 -1.99 6.45
CA GLY A 71 10.39 -2.21 5.64
C GLY A 71 10.09 -3.08 4.43
N LYS A 72 9.40 -4.22 4.60
CA LYS A 72 9.00 -5.09 3.48
C LYS A 72 8.10 -4.38 2.47
N THR A 73 7.15 -3.57 2.94
CA THR A 73 6.27 -2.79 2.07
C THR A 73 7.03 -1.73 1.26
N SER A 74 8.05 -1.09 1.84
CA SER A 74 8.85 -0.07 1.13
C SER A 74 9.64 -0.63 -0.06
N TRP A 75 10.06 -1.91 -0.01
CA TRP A 75 10.75 -2.56 -1.12
C TRP A 75 9.85 -2.87 -2.32
N LEU A 76 8.53 -2.78 -2.15
CA LEU A 76 7.54 -3.04 -3.20
C LEU A 76 7.10 -1.77 -3.94
N ALA A 77 7.41 -0.59 -3.40
CA ALA A 77 6.89 0.71 -3.85
C ALA A 77 7.81 1.43 -4.83
#